data_AF-A0A1Y2FST3-F1
#
_entry.id   AF-A0A1Y2FST3-F1
#
_cell.length_a   1.000
_cell.length_b   1.000
_cell.length_c   1.000
_cell.angle_alpha   90.00
_cell.angle_beta   90.00
_cell.angle_gamma   90.00
#
_symmetry.space_group_name_H-M   'P 1'
#
loop_
_entity.id
_entity.type
_entity.pdbx_description
1 polymer ?
#
loop_
_entity_poly.entity_id
_entity_poly.type
_entity_poly.pdbx_seq_one_letter_code
_entity_poly.pdbx_strand_id
1 'polypeptide(L)'
;MDPALARSMTERFCVMMSERDRRISPIFAATHAPRFPFYHQLSRLAETVEQYDTPGLIDEAIEQIDLATIYDEADLCAALDHTLGHQDHLIRALLRWFKEEFFTWVTTPPCSTCNGETTSLGAQEPSPQEKADGAGRTEVHCCKTSGNSHPMTRFPRYDKLSTLIKYRKGRCGEFANVFTLFCISLGSRARWVWNAEDHVWTEVYSTFLGRWVACDACENSFDAPLMYTHGWGKKMSYCLAFSEEGAVDVTRRYVRQKEHLLPRNLLPESILRFGLREITARCRVNLRDAQVRALEEEDEEEETELQEYYHDTDQLTRAERRPRQTGTAEWTRSRGEGGA
;
A
#
# COMPACT_ATOMS: atom_id res chain seq x y z
N MET A 1 22.22 32.17 -5.83
CA MET A 1 20.97 32.56 -5.15
C MET A 1 21.14 32.26 -3.67
N ASP A 2 20.75 33.18 -2.79
CA ASP A 2 20.81 32.99 -1.34
C ASP A 2 19.85 31.85 -0.92
N PRO A 3 20.34 30.76 -0.28
CA PRO A 3 19.50 29.66 0.18
C PRO A 3 18.39 30.06 1.16
N ALA A 4 18.57 31.15 1.90
CA ALA A 4 17.55 31.67 2.80
C ALA A 4 16.42 32.39 2.04
N LEU A 5 16.79 33.13 0.98
CA LEU A 5 15.83 33.81 0.11
C LEU A 5 15.01 32.81 -0.72
N ALA A 6 15.64 31.73 -1.21
CA ALA A 6 14.95 30.65 -1.92
C ALA A 6 13.94 29.92 -1.02
N ARG A 7 14.29 29.65 0.24
CA ARG A 7 13.37 29.08 1.24
C ARG A 7 12.21 30.01 1.54
N SER A 8 12.47 31.30 1.82
CA SER A 8 11.42 32.29 2.11
C SER A 8 10.45 32.52 0.94
N MET A 9 10.95 32.55 -0.30
CA MET A 9 10.10 32.66 -1.48
C MET A 9 9.22 31.41 -1.69
N THR A 10 9.74 30.24 -1.35
CA THR A 10 9.00 28.98 -1.48
C THR A 10 7.99 28.80 -0.36
N GLU A 11 8.31 29.15 0.89
CA GLU A 11 7.32 29.23 1.99
C GLU A 11 6.17 30.16 1.64
N ARG A 12 6.46 31.36 1.12
CA ARG A 12 5.42 32.28 0.65
C ARG A 12 4.60 31.69 -0.48
N PHE A 13 5.21 30.90 -1.37
CA PHE A 13 4.51 30.21 -2.43
C PHE A 13 3.62 29.07 -1.91
N CYS A 14 4.11 28.25 -0.96
CA CYS A 14 3.33 27.20 -0.31
C CYS A 14 2.15 27.78 0.48
N VAL A 15 2.37 28.86 1.24
CA VAL A 15 1.31 29.60 1.93
C VAL A 15 0.32 30.19 0.92
N MET A 16 0.78 30.79 -0.17
CA MET A 16 -0.09 31.36 -1.20
C MET A 16 -0.90 30.28 -1.95
N MET A 17 -0.32 29.10 -2.19
CA MET A 17 -1.03 27.96 -2.78
C MET A 17 -2.03 27.35 -1.80
N SER A 18 -1.68 27.22 -0.53
CA SER A 18 -2.59 26.85 0.57
C SER A 18 -3.75 27.84 0.70
N GLU A 19 -3.48 29.15 0.63
CA GLU A 19 -4.50 30.21 0.65
C GLU A 19 -5.35 30.25 -0.62
N ARG A 20 -4.77 30.00 -1.80
CA ARG A 20 -5.49 29.91 -3.07
C ARG A 20 -6.41 28.69 -3.10
N ASP A 21 -5.96 27.59 -2.52
CA ASP A 21 -6.75 26.36 -2.38
C ASP A 21 -7.89 26.52 -1.35
N ARG A 22 -7.67 27.29 -0.27
CA ARG A 22 -8.74 27.71 0.65
C ARG A 22 -9.81 28.58 -0.04
N ARG A 23 -9.50 29.22 -1.17
CA ARG A 23 -10.48 30.01 -1.96
C ARG A 23 -11.37 29.16 -2.87
N ILE A 24 -11.04 27.88 -3.10
CA ILE A 24 -11.98 26.96 -3.77
C ILE A 24 -12.99 26.53 -2.71
N SER A 25 -14.18 27.13 -2.79
CA SER A 25 -15.26 26.85 -1.84
C SER A 25 -15.54 25.34 -1.76
N PRO A 26 -15.71 24.75 -0.56
CA PRO A 26 -16.20 23.36 -0.40
C PRO A 26 -17.45 23.08 -1.25
N ILE A 27 -18.26 24.11 -1.49
CA ILE A 27 -19.45 24.05 -2.37
C ILE A 27 -19.05 23.77 -3.83
N PHE A 28 -17.96 24.38 -4.33
CA PHE A 28 -17.47 24.10 -5.69
C PHE A 28 -16.98 22.66 -5.81
N ALA A 29 -16.19 22.18 -4.84
CA ALA A 29 -15.70 20.81 -4.84
C ALA A 29 -16.88 19.81 -4.79
N ALA A 30 -17.81 19.98 -3.84
CA ALA A 30 -18.99 19.11 -3.72
C ALA A 30 -19.86 19.07 -4.98
N THR A 31 -20.03 20.22 -5.66
CA THR A 31 -20.86 20.30 -6.89
C THR A 31 -20.21 19.67 -8.12
N HIS A 32 -18.87 19.63 -8.17
CA HIS A 32 -18.12 19.18 -9.34
C HIS A 32 -17.50 17.79 -9.18
N ALA A 33 -17.24 17.35 -7.95
CA ALA A 33 -16.62 16.07 -7.64
C ALA A 33 -17.30 14.87 -8.33
N PRO A 34 -18.65 14.77 -8.39
CA PRO A 34 -19.32 13.64 -9.04
C PRO A 34 -19.06 13.53 -10.56
N ARG A 35 -18.49 14.56 -11.20
CA ARG A 35 -18.15 14.56 -12.63
C ARG A 35 -16.86 13.80 -12.94
N PHE A 36 -16.03 13.51 -11.94
CA PHE A 36 -14.74 12.86 -12.13
C PHE A 36 -14.85 11.36 -11.82
N PRO A 37 -14.56 10.45 -12.77
CA PRO A 37 -14.58 9.01 -12.51
C PRO A 37 -13.67 8.60 -11.35
N PHE A 38 -12.50 9.25 -11.23
CA PHE A 38 -11.54 8.96 -10.17
C PHE A 38 -12.07 9.35 -8.78
N TYR A 39 -12.96 10.34 -8.65
CA TYR A 39 -13.61 10.65 -7.37
C TYR A 39 -14.47 9.49 -6.87
N HIS A 40 -15.27 8.86 -7.75
CA HIS A 40 -16.05 7.65 -7.41
C HIS A 40 -15.15 6.45 -7.10
N GLN A 41 -13.98 6.38 -7.73
CA GLN A 41 -12.99 5.36 -7.43
C GLN A 41 -12.42 5.49 -6.01
N LEU A 42 -12.30 6.70 -5.45
CA LEU A 42 -11.83 6.90 -4.07
C LEU A 42 -12.71 6.15 -3.06
N SER A 43 -14.04 6.19 -3.25
CA SER A 43 -14.98 5.45 -2.39
C SER A 43 -14.76 3.94 -2.47
N ARG A 44 -14.53 3.40 -3.67
CA ARG A 44 -14.25 1.96 -3.88
C ARG A 44 -12.91 1.54 -3.30
N LEU A 45 -11.92 2.43 -3.33
CA LEU A 45 -10.63 2.18 -2.67
C LEU A 45 -10.80 2.14 -1.15
N ALA A 46 -11.57 3.07 -0.58
CA ALA A 46 -11.90 3.06 0.85
C ALA A 46 -12.67 1.81 1.28
N GLU A 47 -13.57 1.27 0.45
CA GLU A 47 -14.27 0.00 0.72
C GLU A 47 -13.31 -1.20 0.85
N THR A 48 -12.07 -1.11 0.36
CA THR A 48 -11.06 -2.18 0.51
C THR A 48 -10.71 -2.41 1.97
N VAL A 49 -10.63 -1.33 2.78
CA VAL A 49 -10.22 -1.43 4.18
C VAL A 49 -11.37 -1.80 5.11
N GLU A 50 -12.62 -1.58 4.70
CA GLU A 50 -13.83 -2.01 5.45
C GLU A 50 -13.89 -3.54 5.61
N GLN A 51 -13.17 -4.30 4.77
CA GLN A 51 -13.10 -5.75 4.86
C GLN A 51 -12.35 -6.25 6.11
N TYR A 52 -11.44 -5.45 6.67
CA TYR A 52 -10.67 -5.83 7.87
C TYR A 52 -11.57 -5.96 9.11
N ASP A 53 -12.71 -5.27 9.13
CA ASP A 53 -13.70 -5.33 10.21
C ASP A 53 -14.65 -6.52 10.11
N THR A 54 -14.41 -7.46 9.19
CA THR A 54 -15.23 -8.67 9.05
C THR A 54 -15.23 -9.47 10.36
N PRO A 55 -16.40 -9.78 10.95
CA PRO A 55 -16.47 -10.53 12.21
C PRO A 55 -15.73 -11.87 12.14
N GLY A 56 -14.87 -12.14 13.13
CA GLY A 56 -14.06 -13.37 13.21
C GLY A 56 -12.83 -13.41 12.32
N LEU A 57 -12.62 -12.42 11.43
CA LEU A 57 -11.48 -12.41 10.52
C LEU A 57 -10.14 -12.23 11.24
N ILE A 58 -10.12 -11.41 12.30
CA ILE A 58 -8.94 -11.22 13.14
C ILE A 58 -8.57 -12.54 13.84
N ASP A 59 -9.55 -13.27 14.38
CA ASP A 59 -9.31 -14.57 15.00
C ASP A 59 -8.76 -15.58 13.98
N GLU A 60 -9.38 -15.66 12.80
CA GLU A 60 -8.88 -16.49 11.68
C GLU A 60 -7.46 -16.10 11.25
N ALA A 61 -7.10 -14.82 11.31
CA ALA A 61 -5.75 -14.36 10.99
C ALA A 61 -4.74 -14.74 12.06
N ILE A 62 -5.06 -14.51 13.35
CA ILE A 62 -4.19 -14.84 14.48
C ILE A 62 -3.86 -16.33 14.52
N GLU A 63 -4.83 -17.21 14.24
CA GLU A 63 -4.63 -18.66 14.16
C GLU A 63 -3.58 -19.10 13.11
N GLN A 64 -3.24 -18.23 12.17
CA GLN A 64 -2.37 -18.54 11.04
C GLN A 64 -0.97 -17.97 11.22
N ILE A 65 -0.81 -17.02 12.13
CA ILE A 65 0.44 -16.34 12.44
C ILE A 65 1.23 -17.20 13.43
N ASP A 66 2.51 -17.47 13.13
CA ASP A 66 3.42 -18.09 14.09
C ASP A 66 3.87 -17.06 15.13
N LEU A 67 2.96 -16.76 16.08
CA LEU A 67 3.18 -15.76 17.11
C LEU A 67 4.45 -16.04 17.92
N ALA A 68 4.70 -17.30 18.28
CA ALA A 68 5.87 -17.64 19.11
C ALA A 68 7.17 -17.23 18.40
N THR A 69 7.36 -17.67 17.15
CA THR A 69 8.56 -17.35 16.38
C THR A 69 8.70 -15.84 16.16
N ILE A 70 7.61 -15.14 15.85
CA ILE A 70 7.64 -13.70 15.55
C ILE A 70 7.95 -12.89 16.81
N TYR A 71 7.35 -13.22 17.96
CA TYR A 71 7.61 -12.51 19.22
C TYR A 71 9.02 -12.81 19.75
N ASP A 72 9.49 -14.06 19.69
CA ASP A 72 10.84 -14.42 20.12
C ASP A 72 11.91 -13.66 19.31
N GLU A 73 11.71 -13.52 18.00
CA GLU A 73 12.58 -12.71 17.15
C GLU A 73 12.51 -11.23 17.52
N ALA A 74 11.30 -10.69 17.69
CA ALA A 74 11.11 -9.28 18.03
C ALA A 74 11.77 -8.92 19.36
N ASP A 75 11.65 -9.79 20.38
CA ASP A 75 12.28 -9.64 21.69
C ASP A 75 13.81 -9.62 21.57
N LEU A 76 14.38 -10.55 20.79
CA LEU A 76 15.82 -10.60 20.55
C LEU A 76 16.31 -9.35 19.82
N CYS A 77 15.60 -8.90 18.78
CA CYS A 77 15.95 -7.69 18.04
C CYS A 77 15.82 -6.44 18.90
N ALA A 78 14.76 -6.32 19.71
CA ALA A 78 14.56 -5.19 20.63
C ALA A 78 15.65 -5.11 21.71
N ALA A 79 16.22 -6.25 22.12
CA ALA A 79 17.36 -6.30 23.03
C ALA A 79 18.68 -5.82 22.39
N LEU A 80 18.80 -5.88 21.06
CA LEU A 80 20.01 -5.53 20.31
C LEU A 80 19.95 -4.14 19.66
N ASP A 81 18.76 -3.66 19.33
CA ASP A 81 18.52 -2.42 18.60
C ASP A 81 17.44 -1.57 19.29
N HIS A 82 17.89 -0.51 19.94
CA HIS A 82 17.05 0.45 20.67
C HIS A 82 16.66 1.67 19.83
N THR A 83 16.94 1.66 18.52
CA THR A 83 16.53 2.74 17.61
C THR A 83 15.08 2.60 17.14
N LEU A 84 14.43 1.49 17.52
CA LEU A 84 13.06 1.14 17.17
C LEU A 84 12.33 0.60 18.40
N GLY A 85 11.01 0.71 18.41
CA GLY A 85 10.16 0.13 19.44
C GLY A 85 10.01 -1.39 19.27
N HIS A 86 9.52 -2.06 20.32
CA HIS A 86 9.22 -3.50 20.25
C HIS A 86 8.23 -3.83 19.13
N GLN A 87 7.18 -3.02 18.98
CA GLN A 87 6.18 -3.19 17.92
C GLN A 87 6.81 -3.06 16.51
N ASP A 88 7.80 -2.18 16.34
CA ASP A 88 8.50 -2.04 15.06
C ASP A 88 9.30 -3.31 14.73
N HIS A 89 9.98 -3.89 15.73
CA HIS A 89 10.67 -5.18 15.58
C HIS A 89 9.69 -6.33 15.31
N LEU A 90 8.50 -6.30 15.91
CA LEU A 90 7.42 -7.25 15.62
C LEU A 90 6.99 -7.17 14.15
N ILE A 91 6.80 -5.97 13.61
CA ILE A 91 6.48 -5.78 12.19
C ILE A 91 7.61 -6.23 11.27
N ARG A 92 8.88 -6.01 11.64
CA ARG A 92 10.03 -6.50 10.88
C ARG A 92 10.11 -8.03 10.85
N ALA A 93 9.89 -8.69 11.99
CA ALA A 93 9.81 -10.14 12.07
C ALA A 93 8.63 -10.68 11.24
N LEU A 94 7.47 -10.02 11.32
CA LEU A 94 6.30 -10.36 10.51
C LEU A 94 6.57 -10.20 9.01
N LEU A 95 7.23 -9.13 8.54
CA LEU A 95 7.59 -8.94 7.13
C LEU A 95 8.44 -10.09 6.60
N ARG A 96 9.44 -10.51 7.39
CA ARG A 96 10.34 -11.61 7.02
C ARG A 96 9.57 -12.92 6.95
N TRP A 97 8.88 -13.31 8.03
CA TRP A 97 8.09 -14.53 8.09
C TRP A 97 7.03 -14.58 6.99
N PHE A 98 6.34 -13.46 6.74
CA PHE A 98 5.29 -13.38 5.72
C PHE A 98 5.83 -13.71 4.33
N LYS A 99 6.97 -13.12 3.95
CA LYS A 99 7.57 -13.30 2.63
C LYS A 99 8.28 -14.65 2.47
N GLU A 100 8.99 -15.10 3.51
CA GLU A 100 9.89 -16.25 3.43
C GLU A 100 9.18 -17.58 3.71
N GLU A 101 8.11 -17.55 4.52
CA GLU A 101 7.48 -18.78 5.02
C GLU A 101 5.98 -18.85 4.74
N PHE A 102 5.25 -17.75 4.92
CA PHE A 102 3.79 -17.79 4.87
C PHE A 102 3.20 -17.68 3.45
N PHE A 103 3.62 -16.68 2.67
CA PHE A 103 2.94 -16.27 1.45
C PHE A 103 3.82 -16.39 0.20
N THR A 104 3.28 -17.02 -0.85
CA THR A 104 4.03 -17.33 -2.07
C THR A 104 3.73 -16.36 -3.21
N TRP A 105 4.78 -15.77 -3.79
CA TRP A 105 4.66 -14.96 -5.00
C TRP A 105 4.38 -15.83 -6.23
N VAL A 106 3.37 -15.46 -7.03
CA VAL A 106 3.01 -16.16 -8.27
C VAL A 106 3.08 -15.22 -9.46
N THR A 107 4.17 -15.29 -10.22
CA THR A 107 4.23 -14.61 -11.52
C THR A 107 3.38 -15.37 -12.55
N THR A 108 3.60 -16.68 -12.68
CA THR A 108 2.88 -17.57 -13.57
C THR A 108 2.70 -18.91 -12.85
N PRO A 109 1.47 -19.41 -12.69
CA PRO A 109 1.22 -20.65 -11.95
C PRO A 109 1.81 -21.86 -12.69
N PRO A 110 2.46 -22.81 -11.99
CA PRO A 110 2.95 -24.03 -12.62
C PRO A 110 1.80 -24.95 -13.03
N CYS A 111 2.05 -25.83 -14.00
CA CYS A 111 1.04 -26.76 -14.49
C CYS A 111 0.53 -27.65 -13.35
N SER A 112 -0.80 -27.72 -13.17
CA SER A 112 -1.45 -28.52 -12.13
C SER A 112 -1.17 -30.02 -12.20
N THR A 113 -0.70 -30.55 -13.34
CA THR A 113 -0.43 -31.98 -13.53
C THR A 113 1.05 -32.33 -13.44
N CYS A 114 1.94 -31.58 -14.11
CA CYS A 114 3.37 -31.91 -14.17
C CYS A 114 4.27 -30.91 -13.46
N ASN A 115 3.71 -29.86 -12.84
CA ASN A 115 4.44 -28.77 -12.20
C ASN A 115 5.40 -27.99 -13.13
N GLY A 116 5.30 -28.22 -14.45
CA GLY A 116 6.12 -27.53 -15.45
C GLY A 116 5.63 -26.11 -15.75
N GLU A 117 6.39 -25.39 -16.58
CA GLU A 117 6.04 -24.03 -16.98
C GLU A 117 4.73 -23.96 -17.77
N THR A 118 4.02 -22.85 -17.59
CA THR A 118 2.79 -22.56 -18.31
C THR A 118 2.87 -21.24 -19.07
N THR A 119 1.97 -21.05 -20.03
CA THR A 119 1.77 -19.81 -20.77
C THR A 119 0.36 -19.30 -20.51
N SER A 120 0.22 -17.99 -20.26
CA SER A 120 -1.10 -17.38 -20.05
C SER A 120 -1.96 -17.45 -21.31
N LEU A 121 -3.22 -17.86 -21.14
CA LEU A 121 -4.29 -17.82 -22.15
C LEU A 121 -5.24 -16.63 -21.92
N GLY A 122 -4.98 -15.79 -20.93
CA GLY A 122 -5.84 -14.67 -20.54
C GLY A 122 -6.75 -14.97 -19.35
N ALA A 123 -7.68 -14.04 -19.09
CA ALA A 123 -8.64 -14.16 -18.01
C ALA A 123 -9.95 -14.79 -18.49
N GLN A 124 -10.57 -15.59 -17.63
CA GLN A 124 -11.91 -16.15 -17.79
C GLN A 124 -12.78 -15.81 -16.58
N GLU A 125 -14.08 -16.01 -16.74
CA GLU A 125 -15.02 -15.95 -15.63
C GLU A 125 -14.63 -16.98 -14.55
N PRO A 126 -14.69 -16.58 -13.27
CA PRO A 126 -14.52 -17.51 -12.16
C PRO A 126 -15.55 -18.64 -12.20
N SER A 127 -15.15 -19.83 -11.75
CA SER A 127 -16.11 -20.90 -11.51
C SER A 127 -17.09 -20.50 -10.40
N PRO A 128 -18.25 -21.16 -10.25
CA PRO A 128 -19.19 -20.87 -9.16
C PRO A 128 -18.53 -20.93 -7.78
N GLN A 129 -17.60 -21.88 -7.57
CA GLN A 129 -16.85 -21.99 -6.33
C GLN A 129 -15.84 -20.85 -6.16
N GLU A 130 -15.04 -20.56 -7.20
CA GLU A 130 -14.08 -19.45 -7.17
C GLU A 130 -14.78 -18.11 -6.88
N LYS A 131 -15.97 -17.90 -7.46
CA LYS A 131 -16.79 -16.72 -7.23
C LYS A 131 -17.31 -16.65 -5.79
N ALA A 132 -17.76 -17.78 -5.23
CA ALA A 132 -18.19 -17.86 -3.83
C ALA A 132 -17.03 -17.59 -2.85
N ASP A 133 -15.82 -17.97 -3.24
CA ASP A 133 -14.58 -17.72 -2.51
C ASP A 133 -14.02 -16.30 -2.73
N GLY A 134 -14.73 -15.46 -3.51
CA GLY A 134 -14.41 -14.04 -3.69
C GLY A 134 -13.45 -13.74 -4.84
N ALA A 135 -13.38 -14.59 -5.86
CA ALA A 135 -12.62 -14.28 -7.07
C ALA A 135 -13.39 -13.32 -7.98
N GLY A 136 -12.78 -12.19 -8.32
CA GLY A 136 -13.32 -11.27 -9.33
C GLY A 136 -13.02 -11.72 -10.77
N ARG A 137 -11.91 -12.44 -10.96
CA ARG A 137 -11.48 -13.01 -12.25
C ARG A 137 -10.59 -14.22 -12.03
N THR A 138 -10.48 -15.08 -13.04
CA THR A 138 -9.57 -16.23 -13.02
C THR A 138 -8.65 -16.22 -14.22
N GLU A 139 -7.34 -16.15 -13.98
CA GLU A 139 -6.32 -16.31 -15.02
C GLU A 139 -6.21 -17.79 -15.40
N VAL A 140 -6.09 -18.09 -16.69
CA VAL A 140 -6.03 -19.46 -17.20
C VAL A 140 -4.74 -19.66 -17.96
N HIS A 141 -4.07 -20.78 -17.71
CA HIS A 141 -2.75 -21.07 -18.23
C HIS A 141 -2.66 -22.47 -18.85
N CYS A 142 -1.96 -22.58 -19.97
CA CYS A 142 -1.71 -23.82 -20.70
C CYS A 142 -0.29 -24.33 -20.44
N CYS A 143 -0.13 -25.64 -20.28
CA CYS A 143 1.17 -26.28 -20.09
C CYS A 143 2.05 -26.11 -21.33
N LYS A 144 3.30 -25.65 -21.17
CA LYS A 144 4.23 -25.53 -22.31
C LYS A 144 4.67 -26.89 -22.85
N THR A 145 4.85 -27.89 -21.98
CA THR A 145 5.38 -29.21 -22.36
C THR A 145 4.33 -30.07 -23.06
N SER A 146 3.10 -30.06 -22.54
CA SER A 146 2.04 -30.98 -22.99
C SER A 146 0.94 -30.27 -23.80
N GLY A 147 1.04 -28.95 -23.95
CA GLY A 147 0.00 -28.13 -24.57
C GLY A 147 -1.37 -28.37 -23.92
N ASN A 148 -2.38 -28.53 -24.77
CA ASN A 148 -3.76 -28.76 -24.36
C ASN A 148 -4.05 -30.19 -23.86
N SER A 149 -3.02 -31.05 -23.79
CA SER A 149 -3.18 -32.43 -23.27
C SER A 149 -3.32 -32.47 -21.75
N HIS A 150 -2.76 -31.46 -21.04
CA HIS A 150 -3.00 -31.30 -19.60
C HIS A 150 -4.20 -30.38 -19.35
N PRO A 151 -4.93 -30.58 -18.24
CA PRO A 151 -5.93 -29.62 -17.79
C PRO A 151 -5.34 -28.22 -17.67
N MET A 152 -6.14 -27.22 -18.03
CA MET A 152 -5.74 -25.83 -17.88
C MET A 152 -5.54 -25.50 -16.40
N THR A 153 -4.43 -24.82 -16.11
CA THR A 153 -4.15 -24.34 -14.76
C THR A 153 -4.89 -23.04 -14.52
N ARG A 154 -5.66 -22.98 -13.43
CA ARG A 154 -6.46 -21.82 -13.05
C ARG A 154 -5.79 -21.08 -11.90
N PHE A 155 -5.74 -19.76 -12.00
CA PHE A 155 -5.23 -18.86 -10.97
C PHE A 155 -6.29 -17.79 -10.68
N PRO A 156 -7.28 -18.13 -9.82
CA PRO A 156 -8.28 -17.19 -9.36
C PRO A 156 -7.63 -16.04 -8.57
N ARG A 157 -8.06 -14.82 -8.87
CA ARG A 157 -7.64 -13.59 -8.19
C ARG A 157 -8.68 -13.29 -7.11
N TYR A 158 -8.41 -13.76 -5.91
CA TYR A 158 -9.29 -13.61 -4.75
C TYR A 158 -9.09 -12.25 -4.10
N ASP A 159 -10.20 -11.58 -3.78
CA ASP A 159 -10.18 -10.34 -2.99
C ASP A 159 -10.56 -10.61 -1.53
N LYS A 160 -11.26 -11.71 -1.24
CA LYS A 160 -11.74 -12.07 0.09
C LYS A 160 -10.59 -12.53 1.01
N LEU A 161 -10.35 -11.80 2.09
CA LEU A 161 -9.26 -12.05 3.04
C LEU A 161 -9.28 -13.45 3.65
N SER A 162 -10.44 -13.95 4.10
CA SER A 162 -10.52 -15.31 4.69
C SER A 162 -10.22 -16.43 3.70
N THR A 163 -10.36 -16.17 2.39
CA THR A 163 -9.88 -17.08 1.35
C THR A 163 -8.37 -16.93 1.16
N LEU A 164 -7.86 -15.70 1.09
CA LEU A 164 -6.44 -15.42 0.83
C LEU A 164 -5.50 -15.97 1.90
N ILE A 165 -5.89 -15.88 3.18
CA ILE A 165 -5.11 -16.43 4.31
C ILE A 165 -4.93 -17.95 4.20
N LYS A 166 -5.90 -18.66 3.60
CA LYS A 166 -5.84 -20.10 3.33
C LYS A 166 -5.14 -20.41 2.01
N TYR A 167 -5.33 -19.54 1.00
CA TYR A 167 -4.76 -19.69 -0.34
C TYR A 167 -3.24 -19.44 -0.38
N ARG A 168 -2.74 -18.52 0.47
CA ARG A 168 -1.33 -18.23 0.75
C ARG A 168 -0.45 -17.94 -0.47
N LYS A 169 -1.04 -17.41 -1.55
CA LYS A 169 -0.31 -17.05 -2.75
C LYS A 169 -1.00 -15.98 -3.56
N GLY A 170 -0.22 -15.21 -4.30
CA GLY A 170 -0.74 -14.07 -5.05
C GLY A 170 0.33 -13.16 -5.62
N ARG A 171 -0.05 -11.92 -5.90
CA ARG A 171 0.84 -10.81 -6.30
C ARG A 171 0.67 -9.65 -5.32
N CYS A 172 1.17 -8.45 -5.65
CA CYS A 172 1.18 -7.32 -4.74
C CYS A 172 -0.18 -7.01 -4.07
N GLY A 173 -1.28 -7.12 -4.82
CA GLY A 173 -2.63 -6.96 -4.29
C GLY A 173 -2.93 -7.90 -3.12
N GLU A 174 -2.78 -9.20 -3.34
CA GLU A 174 -3.03 -10.22 -2.32
C GLU A 174 -2.03 -10.15 -1.16
N PHE A 175 -0.76 -9.85 -1.45
CA PHE A 175 0.28 -9.66 -0.45
C PHE A 175 -0.06 -8.51 0.50
N ALA A 176 -0.33 -7.31 -0.03
CA ALA A 176 -0.60 -6.13 0.77
C ALA A 176 -1.87 -6.29 1.61
N ASN A 177 -2.94 -6.87 1.04
CA ASN A 177 -4.19 -7.08 1.74
C ASN A 177 -4.03 -8.00 2.96
N VAL A 178 -3.41 -9.18 2.78
CA VAL A 178 -3.24 -10.13 3.90
C VAL A 178 -2.23 -9.59 4.92
N PHE A 179 -1.14 -8.97 4.46
CA PHE A 179 -0.15 -8.41 5.37
C PHE A 179 -0.75 -7.27 6.23
N THR A 180 -1.56 -6.40 5.64
CA THR A 180 -2.25 -5.32 6.39
C THR A 180 -3.17 -5.90 7.46
N LEU A 181 -3.94 -6.95 7.12
CA LEU A 181 -4.75 -7.66 8.10
C LEU A 181 -3.90 -8.24 9.25
N PHE A 182 -2.73 -8.80 8.96
CA PHE A 182 -1.84 -9.34 10.00
C PHE A 182 -1.27 -8.24 10.89
N CYS A 183 -0.90 -7.08 10.34
CA CYS A 183 -0.51 -5.92 11.15
C CYS A 183 -1.61 -5.48 12.12
N ILE A 184 -2.86 -5.39 11.63
CA ILE A 184 -4.05 -5.05 12.44
C ILE A 184 -4.29 -6.13 13.51
N SER A 185 -4.18 -7.40 13.13
CA SER A 185 -4.38 -8.55 14.04
C SER A 185 -3.37 -8.58 15.19
N LEU A 186 -2.16 -8.05 14.97
CA LEU A 186 -1.13 -7.86 16.01
C LEU A 186 -1.27 -6.52 16.76
N GLY A 187 -2.38 -5.81 16.60
CA GLY A 187 -2.69 -4.56 17.31
C GLY A 187 -2.04 -3.30 16.75
N SER A 188 -1.51 -3.35 15.52
CA SER A 188 -0.93 -2.16 14.88
C SER A 188 -1.99 -1.35 14.15
N ARG A 189 -1.92 -0.02 14.23
CA ARG A 189 -2.63 0.86 13.31
C ARG A 189 -1.99 0.72 11.93
N ALA A 190 -2.78 0.32 10.94
CA ALA A 190 -2.28 0.07 9.59
C ALA A 190 -3.14 0.75 8.53
N ARG A 191 -2.49 1.21 7.46
CA ARG A 191 -3.13 1.73 6.26
C ARG A 191 -2.78 0.85 5.07
N TRP A 192 -3.75 0.64 4.20
CA TRP A 192 -3.51 0.10 2.87
C TRP A 192 -3.22 1.26 1.92
N VAL A 193 -2.07 1.22 1.25
CA VAL A 193 -1.61 2.28 0.34
C VAL A 193 -1.78 1.82 -1.09
N TRP A 194 -2.51 2.62 -1.86
CA TRP A 194 -2.74 2.44 -3.27
C TRP A 194 -1.88 3.39 -4.10
N ASN A 195 -1.14 2.84 -5.05
CA ASN A 195 -0.49 3.63 -6.09
C ASN A 195 -1.15 3.44 -7.45
N ALA A 196 -1.39 4.56 -8.16
CA ALA A 196 -2.05 4.57 -9.46
C ALA A 196 -1.34 3.74 -10.54
N GLU A 197 -0.02 3.58 -10.42
CA GLU A 197 0.81 2.81 -11.35
C GLU A 197 0.93 1.33 -10.92
N ASP A 198 -0.19 0.72 -10.53
CA ASP A 198 -0.33 -0.73 -10.34
C ASP A 198 0.65 -1.32 -9.30
N HIS A 199 0.69 -0.69 -8.12
CA HIS A 199 1.34 -1.27 -6.94
C HIS A 199 0.57 -0.87 -5.68
N VAL A 200 0.66 -1.71 -4.66
CA VAL A 200 0.00 -1.50 -3.36
C VAL A 200 0.92 -2.03 -2.25
N TRP A 201 0.85 -1.42 -1.07
CA TRP A 201 1.64 -1.79 0.10
C TRP A 201 0.94 -1.33 1.38
N THR A 202 1.63 -1.40 2.52
CA THR A 202 1.08 -1.09 3.83
C THR A 202 1.86 0.04 4.49
N GLU A 203 1.19 0.91 5.24
CA GLU A 203 1.85 1.75 6.25
C GLU A 203 1.42 1.29 7.63
N VAL A 204 2.33 1.31 8.60
CA VAL A 204 2.03 1.07 10.02
C VAL A 204 2.44 2.28 10.84
N TYR A 205 1.63 2.66 11.83
CA TYR A 205 1.99 3.75 12.72
C TYR A 205 2.97 3.26 13.80
N SER A 206 4.19 3.81 13.80
CA SER A 206 5.17 3.53 14.85
C SER A 206 4.99 4.54 15.98
N THR A 207 4.52 4.06 17.13
CA THR A 207 4.40 4.90 18.34
C THR A 207 5.76 5.33 18.87
N PHE A 208 6.81 4.54 18.64
CA PHE A 208 8.18 4.87 19.04
C PHE A 208 8.77 5.99 18.18
N LEU A 209 8.56 5.93 16.86
CA LEU A 209 9.04 6.97 15.93
C LEU A 209 8.10 8.18 15.84
N GLY A 210 6.86 8.05 16.30
CA GLY A 210 5.84 9.11 16.21
C GLY A 210 5.41 9.42 14.77
N ARG A 211 5.42 8.43 13.87
CA ARG A 211 5.03 8.61 12.46
C ARG A 211 4.61 7.32 11.78
N TRP A 212 4.00 7.46 10.61
CA TRP A 212 3.72 6.36 9.69
C TRP A 212 5.00 5.84 9.03
N VAL A 213 5.12 4.51 8.99
CA VAL A 213 6.27 3.79 8.43
C VAL A 213 5.81 2.95 7.25
N ALA A 214 6.51 3.06 6.12
CA ALA A 214 6.24 2.25 4.94
C ALA A 214 6.66 0.79 5.15
N CYS A 215 5.77 -0.15 4.85
CA CYS A 215 5.99 -1.58 4.90
C CYS A 215 5.56 -2.25 3.59
N ASP A 216 6.51 -2.83 2.86
CA ASP A 216 6.22 -3.62 1.66
C ASP A 216 6.56 -5.09 1.91
N ALA A 217 5.53 -5.90 2.13
CA ALA A 217 5.64 -7.33 2.35
C ALA A 217 6.12 -8.11 1.10
N CYS A 218 5.89 -7.57 -0.10
CA CYS A 218 6.41 -8.16 -1.32
C CYS A 218 7.94 -8.11 -1.34
N GLU A 219 8.53 -7.10 -0.69
CA GLU A 219 9.96 -6.81 -0.75
C GLU A 219 10.67 -7.03 0.60
N ASN A 220 9.95 -7.45 1.65
CA ASN A 220 10.43 -7.51 3.03
C ASN A 220 11.18 -6.20 3.40
N SER A 221 10.45 -5.09 3.22
CA SER A 221 10.97 -3.74 3.33
C SER A 221 10.26 -3.00 4.45
N PHE A 222 11.04 -2.44 5.37
CA PHE A 222 10.59 -1.63 6.49
C PHE A 222 11.25 -0.25 6.39
N ASP A 223 10.44 0.79 6.43
CA ASP A 223 10.83 2.20 6.43
C ASP A 223 11.74 2.62 5.24
N ALA A 224 11.37 2.18 4.03
CA ALA A 224 12.11 2.49 2.81
C ALA A 224 11.19 3.07 1.71
N PRO A 225 10.55 4.23 1.95
CA PRO A 225 9.56 4.79 1.02
C PRO A 225 10.15 5.17 -0.34
N LEU A 226 11.44 5.53 -0.42
CA LEU A 226 12.08 5.91 -1.69
C LEU A 226 12.54 4.71 -2.53
N MET A 227 12.32 3.48 -2.05
CA MET A 227 12.66 2.26 -2.79
C MET A 227 11.99 2.21 -4.16
N TYR A 228 10.75 2.69 -4.28
CA TYR A 228 10.03 2.65 -5.56
C TYR A 228 10.63 3.63 -6.57
N THR A 229 10.93 4.87 -6.16
CA THR A 229 11.41 5.91 -7.08
C THR A 229 12.88 5.75 -7.42
N HIS A 230 13.73 5.41 -6.45
CA HIS A 230 15.17 5.27 -6.64
C HIS A 230 15.62 3.84 -6.87
N GLY A 231 15.17 2.92 -6.04
CA GLY A 231 15.54 1.51 -6.15
C GLY A 231 14.99 0.89 -7.43
N TRP A 232 13.71 1.11 -7.73
CA TRP A 232 13.10 0.58 -8.95
C TRP A 232 13.27 1.52 -10.14
N GLY A 233 13.32 2.84 -9.92
CA GLY A 233 13.24 3.83 -11.01
C GLY A 233 11.81 4.16 -11.41
N LYS A 234 10.82 3.80 -10.59
CA LYS A 234 9.40 3.98 -10.89
C LYS A 234 9.03 5.47 -10.87
N LYS A 235 8.17 5.88 -11.81
CA LYS A 235 7.51 7.18 -11.78
C LYS A 235 6.07 6.99 -11.32
N MET A 236 5.59 7.87 -10.44
CA MET A 236 4.29 7.71 -9.79
C MET A 236 3.50 9.02 -9.77
N SER A 237 2.17 8.95 -9.86
CA SER A 237 1.28 10.13 -9.84
C SER A 237 0.56 10.30 -8.49
N TYR A 238 -0.09 9.24 -8.02
CA TYR A 238 -0.86 9.23 -6.78
C TYR A 238 -0.47 8.03 -5.93
N CYS A 239 -0.17 8.29 -4.64
CA CYS A 239 -0.13 7.29 -3.59
C CYS A 239 -1.13 7.72 -2.50
N LEU A 240 -2.20 6.95 -2.33
CA LEU A 240 -3.29 7.27 -1.41
C LEU A 240 -3.40 6.18 -0.36
N ALA A 241 -3.39 6.56 0.92
CA ALA A 241 -3.48 5.64 2.04
C ALA A 241 -4.89 5.64 2.63
N PHE A 242 -5.40 4.47 3.01
CA PHE A 242 -6.73 4.25 3.57
C PHE A 242 -6.64 3.38 4.83
N SER A 243 -7.40 3.70 5.87
CA SER A 243 -7.58 2.88 7.07
C SER A 243 -8.97 3.10 7.69
N GLU A 244 -9.24 2.43 8.82
CA GLU A 244 -10.43 2.70 9.65
C GLU A 244 -10.48 4.14 10.16
N GLU A 245 -9.35 4.86 10.16
CA GLU A 245 -9.23 6.22 10.70
C GLU A 245 -9.44 7.30 9.63
N GLY A 246 -9.39 6.94 8.35
CA GLY A 246 -9.63 7.86 7.24
C GLY A 246 -8.79 7.58 6.00
N ALA A 247 -8.64 8.62 5.17
CA ALA A 247 -7.87 8.56 3.94
C ALA A 247 -6.99 9.82 3.76
N VAL A 248 -5.77 9.62 3.26
CA VAL A 248 -4.77 10.69 3.11
C VAL A 248 -3.93 10.50 1.85
N ASP A 249 -3.53 11.60 1.23
CA ASP A 249 -2.60 11.61 0.11
C ASP A 249 -1.15 11.60 0.61
N VAL A 250 -0.54 10.42 0.55
CA VAL A 250 0.82 10.15 1.02
C VAL A 250 1.85 10.24 -0.12
N THR A 251 1.47 10.74 -1.30
CA THR A 251 2.37 10.79 -2.49
C THR A 251 3.72 11.40 -2.17
N ARG A 252 3.76 12.46 -1.35
CA ARG A 252 4.99 13.18 -0.97
C ARG A 252 5.98 12.33 -0.15
N ARG A 253 5.50 11.30 0.56
CA ARG A 253 6.37 10.36 1.28
C ARG A 253 7.22 9.54 0.30
N TYR A 254 6.63 9.17 -0.84
CA TYR A 254 7.21 8.24 -1.83
C TYR A 254 7.82 8.93 -3.05
N VAL A 255 7.36 10.14 -3.39
CA VAL A 255 7.79 10.93 -4.54
C VAL A 255 8.26 12.31 -4.08
N ARG A 256 9.57 12.43 -3.81
CA ARG A 256 10.18 13.68 -3.32
C ARG A 256 10.76 14.56 -4.43
N GLN A 257 11.11 13.97 -5.57
CA GLN A 257 11.66 14.70 -6.72
C GLN A 257 10.70 14.75 -7.91
N LYS A 258 10.72 15.88 -8.64
CA LYS A 258 9.82 16.12 -9.77
C LYS A 258 10.05 15.16 -10.93
N GLU A 259 11.27 14.63 -11.07
CA GLU A 259 11.67 13.72 -12.15
C GLU A 259 10.94 12.36 -12.05
N HIS A 260 10.54 11.99 -10.82
CA HIS A 260 9.78 10.79 -10.50
C HIS A 260 8.27 11.03 -10.44
N LEU A 261 7.81 12.28 -10.48
CA LEU A 261 6.39 12.64 -10.41
C LEU A 261 5.75 12.59 -11.80
N LEU A 262 4.73 11.75 -11.96
CA LEU A 262 3.87 11.75 -13.14
C LEU A 262 2.81 12.85 -13.05
N PRO A 263 2.25 13.30 -14.20
CA PRO A 263 1.17 14.28 -14.20
C PRO A 263 -0.04 13.82 -13.39
N ARG A 264 -0.49 14.69 -12.49
CA ARG A 264 -1.67 14.47 -11.63
C ARG A 264 -2.90 15.13 -12.26
N ASN A 265 -3.47 14.47 -13.26
CA ASN A 265 -4.55 15.01 -14.09
C ASN A 265 -5.86 14.18 -14.03
N LEU A 266 -5.97 13.22 -13.11
CA LEU A 266 -7.20 12.43 -12.96
C LEU A 266 -8.36 13.27 -12.42
N LEU A 267 -8.07 14.25 -11.57
CA LEU A 267 -8.99 15.27 -11.08
C LEU A 267 -8.22 16.45 -10.45
N PRO A 268 -8.83 17.64 -10.29
CA PRO A 268 -8.22 18.77 -9.59
C PRO A 268 -7.85 18.44 -8.14
N GLU A 269 -6.68 18.89 -7.67
CA GLU A 269 -6.20 18.64 -6.29
C GLU A 269 -7.20 19.07 -5.20
N SER A 270 -7.97 20.13 -5.44
CA SER A 270 -9.03 20.55 -4.51
C SER A 270 -10.16 19.53 -4.37
N ILE A 271 -10.48 18.81 -5.45
CA ILE A 271 -11.50 17.74 -5.45
C ILE A 271 -10.92 16.48 -4.81
N LEU A 272 -9.64 16.18 -4.99
CA LEU A 272 -8.97 15.06 -4.31
C LEU A 272 -9.06 15.26 -2.80
N ARG A 273 -8.59 16.43 -2.33
CA ARG A 273 -8.60 16.80 -0.92
C ARG A 273 -10.01 16.76 -0.34
N PHE A 274 -11.01 17.22 -1.10
CA PHE A 274 -12.41 17.14 -0.68
C PHE A 274 -12.87 15.68 -0.50
N GLY A 275 -12.65 14.81 -1.49
CA GLY A 275 -13.05 13.41 -1.42
C GLY A 275 -12.37 12.63 -0.30
N LEU A 276 -11.06 12.86 -0.09
CA LEU A 276 -10.33 12.25 1.03
C LEU A 276 -10.89 12.71 2.39
N ARG A 277 -11.19 14.01 2.54
CA ARG A 277 -11.83 14.54 3.76
C ARG A 277 -13.23 13.98 4.00
N GLU A 278 -14.02 13.76 2.96
CA GLU A 278 -15.33 13.11 3.08
C GLU A 278 -15.19 11.67 3.59
N ILE A 279 -14.22 10.92 3.07
CA ILE A 279 -13.92 9.56 3.53
C ILE A 279 -13.48 9.59 5.00
N THR A 280 -12.54 10.45 5.36
CA THR A 280 -12.08 10.62 6.75
C THR A 280 -13.22 11.01 7.69
N ALA A 281 -14.10 11.94 7.30
CA ALA A 281 -15.26 12.33 8.09
C ALA A 281 -16.23 11.15 8.30
N ARG A 282 -16.43 10.31 7.29
CA ARG A 282 -17.26 9.09 7.39
C ARG A 282 -16.66 8.07 8.35
N CYS A 283 -15.35 7.84 8.28
CA CYS A 283 -14.63 6.94 9.19
C CYS A 283 -14.75 7.39 10.66
N ARG A 284 -14.71 8.70 10.90
CA ARG A 284 -14.69 9.27 12.25
C ARG A 284 -16.06 9.61 12.83
N VAL A 285 -17.16 9.35 12.10
CA VAL A 285 -18.52 9.81 12.48
C VAL A 285 -19.01 9.27 13.83
N ASN A 286 -18.57 8.07 14.22
CA ASN A 286 -18.97 7.40 15.46
C ASN A 286 -17.92 7.51 16.58
N LEU A 287 -16.82 8.25 16.37
CA LEU A 287 -15.79 8.45 17.37
C LEU A 287 -16.18 9.56 18.35
N ARG A 288 -15.64 9.49 19.58
CA ARG A 288 -15.81 10.58 20.55
C ARG A 288 -14.96 11.79 20.16
N ASP A 289 -15.41 12.99 20.50
CA ASP A 289 -14.69 14.24 20.18
C ASP A 289 -13.22 14.24 20.63
N ALA A 290 -12.89 13.61 21.76
CA ALA A 290 -11.51 13.51 22.23
C ALA A 290 -10.63 12.63 21.31
N GLN A 291 -11.20 11.57 20.73
CA GLN A 291 -10.50 10.71 19.77
C GLN A 291 -10.36 11.41 18.42
N VAL A 292 -11.40 12.12 17.98
CA VAL A 292 -11.35 12.91 16.75
C VAL A 292 -10.25 13.96 16.84
N ARG A 293 -10.17 14.72 17.94
CA ARG A 293 -9.10 15.72 18.14
C ARG A 293 -7.71 15.11 18.13
N ALA A 294 -7.50 13.98 18.80
CA ALA A 294 -6.20 13.31 18.79
C ALA A 294 -5.78 12.88 17.38
N LEU A 295 -6.72 12.34 16.58
CA LEU A 295 -6.45 11.99 15.19
C LEU A 295 -6.21 13.22 14.31
N GLU A 296 -6.90 14.33 14.55
CA GLU A 296 -6.66 15.60 13.84
C GLU A 296 -5.28 16.19 14.16
N GLU A 297 -4.82 16.08 15.41
CA GLU A 297 -3.46 16.48 15.81
C GLU A 297 -2.40 15.63 15.07
N GLU A 298 -2.58 14.31 15.01
CA GLU A 298 -1.68 13.43 14.25
C GLU A 298 -1.73 13.68 12.73
N ASP A 299 -2.91 14.00 12.17
CA ASP A 299 -3.03 14.38 10.76
C ASP A 299 -2.24 15.67 10.44
N GLU A 300 -2.22 16.64 11.36
CA GLU A 300 -1.45 17.89 11.23
C GLU A 300 0.06 17.64 11.36
N GLU A 301 0.47 16.74 12.23
CA GLU A 301 1.86 16.28 12.35
C GLU A 301 2.33 15.58 11.07
N GLU A 302 1.53 14.66 10.52
CA GLU A 302 1.81 14.00 9.25
C GLU A 302 1.85 15.00 8.09
N GLU A 303 0.93 15.96 8.02
CA GLU A 303 0.98 16.99 6.97
C GLU A 303 2.26 17.83 7.08
N THR A 304 2.72 18.15 8.28
CA THR A 304 3.99 18.86 8.51
C THR A 304 5.17 18.04 8.00
N GLU A 305 5.26 16.75 8.38
CA GLU A 305 6.25 15.79 7.86
C GLU A 305 6.25 15.77 6.32
N LEU A 306 5.07 15.64 5.71
CA LEU A 306 4.93 15.56 4.26
C LEU A 306 5.32 16.87 3.54
N GLN A 307 5.20 18.03 4.19
CA GLN A 307 5.65 19.31 3.62
C GLN A 307 7.17 19.43 3.62
N GLU A 308 7.86 18.87 4.62
CA GLU A 308 9.33 18.92 4.69
C GLU A 308 9.99 18.21 3.51
N TYR A 309 9.36 17.17 2.97
CA TYR A 309 9.85 16.41 1.82
C TYR A 309 9.93 17.21 0.51
N TYR A 310 9.28 18.36 0.39
CA TYR A 310 9.47 19.26 -0.77
C TYR A 310 10.88 19.86 -0.84
N HIS A 311 11.58 19.90 0.29
CA HIS A 311 12.88 20.54 0.44
C HIS A 311 14.02 19.55 0.69
N ASP A 312 13.69 18.27 0.86
CA ASP A 312 14.65 17.25 1.20
C ASP A 312 15.53 16.89 -0.01
N THR A 313 16.81 16.68 0.25
CA THR A 313 17.73 16.08 -0.72
C THR A 313 17.84 14.61 -0.34
N ASP A 314 17.32 13.73 -1.19
CA ASP A 314 17.19 12.29 -0.89
C ASP A 314 18.49 11.67 -0.34
N GLN A 315 18.53 11.46 0.97
CA GLN A 315 19.55 10.65 1.63
C GLN A 315 19.11 9.20 1.65
N LEU A 316 19.34 8.50 0.53
CA LEU A 316 18.85 7.13 0.36
C LEU A 316 19.55 6.15 1.30
N THR A 317 18.74 5.44 2.09
CA THR A 317 19.14 4.28 2.88
C THR A 317 19.57 3.11 1.98
N ARG A 318 20.18 2.09 2.56
CA ARG A 318 20.53 0.85 1.82
C ARG A 318 19.29 0.13 1.29
N ALA A 319 18.17 0.18 2.01
CA ALA A 319 16.93 -0.44 1.57
C ALA A 319 16.33 0.28 0.36
N GLU A 320 16.39 1.60 0.33
CA GLU A 320 15.84 2.42 -0.76
C GLU A 320 16.63 2.31 -2.07
N ARG A 321 17.87 1.82 -2.01
CA ARG A 321 18.69 1.55 -3.21
C ARG A 321 18.45 0.15 -3.80
N ARG A 322 17.61 -0.68 -3.18
CA ARG A 322 17.40 -2.06 -3.64
C ARG A 322 16.54 -2.09 -4.91
N PRO A 323 16.95 -2.82 -5.96
CA PRO A 323 16.10 -3.06 -7.11
C PRO A 323 14.94 -3.98 -6.74
N ARG A 324 13.91 -3.99 -7.59
CA ARG A 324 12.72 -4.81 -7.41
C ARG A 324 13.07 -6.30 -7.34
N GLN A 325 12.54 -7.00 -6.33
CA GLN A 325 12.79 -8.44 -6.12
C GLN A 325 11.65 -9.33 -6.63
N THR A 326 10.47 -8.76 -6.88
CA THR A 326 9.28 -9.48 -7.36
C THR A 326 8.98 -9.26 -8.84
N GLY A 327 8.34 -10.25 -9.48
CA GLY A 327 8.03 -10.24 -10.92
C GLY A 327 9.11 -10.90 -11.79
N THR A 328 8.80 -11.15 -13.07
CA THR A 328 9.81 -11.65 -14.03
C THR A 328 10.72 -10.53 -14.49
N ALA A 329 11.98 -10.84 -14.81
CA ALA A 329 12.93 -9.85 -15.32
C ALA A 329 12.42 -9.12 -16.58
N GLU A 330 11.67 -9.80 -17.45
CA GLU A 330 11.04 -9.19 -18.63
C GLU A 330 9.95 -8.19 -18.24
N TRP A 331 9.08 -8.55 -17.29
CA TRP A 331 8.01 -7.68 -16.80
C TRP A 331 8.58 -6.48 -16.03
N THR A 332 9.60 -6.70 -15.20
CA THR A 332 10.30 -5.62 -14.48
C THR A 332 10.99 -4.68 -15.46
N ARG A 333 11.64 -5.20 -16.51
CA ARG A 333 12.31 -4.38 -17.54
C ARG A 333 11.32 -3.62 -18.41
N SER A 334 10.18 -4.22 -18.79
CA SER A 334 9.17 -3.55 -19.61
C SER A 334 8.55 -2.34 -18.90
N ARG A 335 8.57 -2.34 -17.56
CA ARG A 335 8.15 -1.23 -16.71
C ARG A 335 9.27 -0.24 -16.35
N GLY A 336 10.52 -0.55 -16.73
CA GLY A 336 11.69 0.23 -16.34
C GLY A 336 12.03 0.12 -14.85
N GLU A 337 11.53 -0.90 -14.16
CA GLU A 337 11.60 -1.07 -12.70
C GLU A 337 12.79 -1.94 -12.24
N GLY A 338 13.78 -2.16 -13.11
CA GLY A 338 14.90 -3.09 -12.89
C GLY A 338 16.02 -2.55 -12.00
N GLY A 339 15.92 -1.30 -11.55
CA GLY A 339 17.04 -0.55 -10.98
C GLY A 339 18.01 -0.04 -12.04
N ALA A 340 18.88 0.88 -11.63
CA ALA A 340 19.95 1.46 -12.44
C ALA A 340 21.21 0.58 -12.47
#